data_AF-A0A7J7YEY5-F1
#
_entry.id   AF-A0A7J7YEY5-F1
#
_cell.length_a   1.000
_cell.length_b   1.000
_cell.length_c   1.000
_cell.angle_alpha   90.00
_cell.angle_beta   90.00
_cell.angle_gamma   90.00
#
_symmetry.space_group_name_H-M   'P 1'
#
loop_
_entity.id
_entity.type
_entity.pdbx_description
1 polymer ?
#
loop_
_entity_poly.entity_id
_entity_poly.type
_entity_poly.pdbx_seq_one_letter_code
_entity_poly.pdbx_strand_id
1 'polypeptide(L)'
;MPNIKIFSGSSHQDLSQKIADRLGLELGKVVTKKFSNQETCVEIGESVRGEDVYIVQSGCGEINDNLMELLIMINACKIASASRVTAVIPCFPYARQDKKDKSRAPISAKLVANMLSVAGADHIITMDLHASQIQGFFDIPVDNLYAEPAVLKWIRENISEWRNCTIVSPDAGGAKRVTSIADRLNVDFALIHKERKKANEVDRMVLVGDVKDRVAILVDDMADTCGTICHAADK
;
A
#
# COMPACT_ATOMS: atom_id res chain seq x y z
N MET A 1 5.74 30.49 -3.19
CA MET A 1 5.33 29.09 -3.05
C MET A 1 6.62 28.28 -2.95
N PRO A 2 6.78 27.36 -1.98
CA PRO A 2 7.95 26.48 -1.99
C PRO A 2 7.98 25.70 -3.32
N ASN A 3 9.16 25.47 -3.93
CA ASN A 3 9.19 24.62 -5.12
C ASN A 3 8.99 23.17 -4.68
N ILE A 4 8.18 22.46 -5.47
CA ILE A 4 7.96 21.03 -5.28
C ILE A 4 9.12 20.28 -5.92
N LYS A 5 9.68 19.31 -5.19
CA LYS A 5 10.70 18.38 -5.70
C LYS A 5 10.24 16.95 -5.47
N ILE A 6 10.32 16.13 -6.51
CA ILE A 6 9.93 14.72 -6.45
C ILE A 6 11.18 13.87 -6.67
N PHE A 7 11.51 13.02 -5.72
CA PHE A 7 12.56 12.03 -5.85
C PHE A 7 11.97 10.63 -5.89
N SER A 8 12.65 9.73 -6.58
CA SER A 8 12.27 8.33 -6.69
C SER A 8 13.34 7.47 -6.00
N GLY A 9 12.89 6.51 -5.18
CA GLY A 9 13.74 5.40 -4.78
C GLY A 9 13.86 4.35 -5.89
N SER A 10 14.47 3.22 -5.58
CA SER A 10 14.69 2.13 -6.54
C SER A 10 13.48 1.22 -6.76
N SER A 11 12.45 1.24 -5.90
CA SER A 11 11.36 0.26 -5.97
C SER A 11 10.50 0.35 -7.23
N HIS A 12 10.15 1.57 -7.68
CA HIS A 12 9.22 1.78 -8.80
C HIS A 12 9.44 3.12 -9.51
N GLN A 13 10.54 3.25 -10.26
CA GLN A 13 10.85 4.46 -11.02
C GLN A 13 9.79 4.79 -12.08
N ASP A 14 9.19 3.80 -12.73
CA ASP A 14 8.11 4.01 -13.72
C ASP A 14 6.90 4.73 -13.11
N LEU A 15 6.49 4.34 -11.90
CA LEU A 15 5.40 5.00 -11.19
C LEU A 15 5.79 6.42 -10.80
N SER A 16 7.00 6.62 -10.27
CA SER A 16 7.49 7.95 -9.93
C SER A 16 7.54 8.88 -11.14
N GLN A 17 7.99 8.38 -12.29
CA GLN A 17 8.04 9.14 -13.53
C GLN A 17 6.63 9.53 -13.99
N LYS A 18 5.67 8.59 -13.99
CA LYS A 18 4.26 8.89 -14.33
C LYS A 18 3.62 9.92 -13.40
N ILE A 19 3.99 9.92 -12.11
CA ILE A 19 3.53 10.95 -11.17
C ILE A 19 4.14 12.31 -11.55
N ALA A 20 5.45 12.36 -11.81
CA ALA A 20 6.15 13.59 -12.20
C ALA A 20 5.61 14.17 -13.52
N ASP A 21 5.43 13.33 -14.54
CA ASP A 21 4.88 13.70 -15.85
C ASP A 21 3.49 14.34 -15.72
N ARG A 22 2.62 13.76 -14.88
CA ARG A 22 1.27 14.29 -14.64
C ARG A 22 1.28 15.62 -13.89
N LEU A 23 2.35 15.93 -13.18
CA LEU A 23 2.55 17.20 -12.48
C LEU A 23 3.34 18.21 -13.33
N GLY A 24 3.82 17.82 -14.52
CA GLY A 24 4.67 18.65 -15.37
C GLY A 24 6.04 18.93 -14.76
N LEU A 25 6.57 17.98 -13.97
CA LEU A 25 7.85 18.08 -13.29
C LEU A 25 8.80 16.99 -13.77
N GLU A 26 10.11 17.23 -13.65
CA GLU A 26 11.12 16.19 -13.79
C GLU A 26 11.43 15.57 -12.42
N LEU A 27 11.83 14.29 -12.41
CA LEU A 27 12.35 13.66 -11.21
C LEU A 27 13.68 14.31 -10.82
N GLY A 28 13.82 14.62 -9.54
CA GLY A 28 15.04 15.13 -8.98
C GLY A 28 16.18 14.12 -9.08
N LYS A 29 17.40 14.62 -9.20
CA LYS A 29 18.60 13.80 -9.37
C LYS A 29 18.95 13.10 -8.06
N VAL A 30 18.97 11.77 -8.09
CA VAL A 30 19.46 10.95 -6.98
C VAL A 30 20.46 9.94 -7.53
N VAL A 31 21.58 9.79 -6.83
CA VAL A 31 22.49 8.67 -7.03
C VAL A 31 22.22 7.67 -5.91
N THR A 32 21.60 6.54 -6.24
CA THR A 32 21.46 5.41 -5.32
C THR A 32 22.34 4.26 -5.79
N LYS A 33 23.10 3.67 -4.86
CA LYS A 33 23.94 2.50 -5.14
C LYS A 33 24.06 1.63 -3.89
N LYS A 34 24.39 0.35 -4.10
CA LYS A 34 24.82 -0.53 -3.00
C LYS A 34 26.34 -0.66 -2.99
N PHE A 35 26.94 -0.54 -1.82
CA PHE A 35 28.33 -0.93 -1.61
C PHE A 35 28.49 -2.46 -1.66
N SER A 36 29.73 -2.94 -1.77
CA SER A 36 30.02 -4.37 -1.88
C SER A 36 29.59 -5.21 -0.67
N ASN A 37 29.34 -4.56 0.47
CA ASN A 37 28.83 -5.17 1.69
C ASN A 37 27.30 -5.03 1.85
N GLN A 38 26.59 -4.67 0.77
CA GLN A 38 25.13 -4.49 0.70
C GLN A 38 24.58 -3.23 1.38
N GLU A 39 25.42 -2.36 1.94
CA GLU A 39 24.96 -1.06 2.46
C GLU A 39 24.42 -0.18 1.34
N THR A 40 23.27 0.46 1.60
CA THR A 40 22.65 1.39 0.67
C THR A 40 23.27 2.77 0.84
N CYS A 41 23.71 3.37 -0.27
CA CYS A 41 24.28 4.70 -0.34
C CYS A 41 23.39 5.58 -1.22
N VAL A 42 23.05 6.76 -0.71
CA VAL A 42 22.18 7.73 -1.37
C VAL A 42 22.87 9.08 -1.36
N GLU A 43 22.86 9.74 -2.52
CA GLU A 43 23.30 11.13 -2.67
C GLU A 43 22.24 11.93 -3.44
N ILE A 44 21.76 13.03 -2.83
CA ILE A 44 20.82 13.94 -3.48
C ILE A 44 21.64 14.88 -4.38
N GLY A 45 21.45 14.78 -5.70
CA GLY A 45 22.27 15.44 -6.72
C GLY A 45 21.89 16.89 -7.01
N GLU A 46 21.01 17.49 -6.22
CA GLU A 46 20.58 18.88 -6.36
C GLU A 46 20.19 19.50 -5.00
N SER A 47 20.13 20.83 -4.94
CA SER A 47 19.75 21.53 -3.70
C SER A 47 18.26 21.32 -3.41
N VAL A 48 17.96 20.90 -2.17
CA VAL A 48 16.59 20.78 -1.63
C VAL A 48 16.30 21.81 -0.54
N ARG A 49 17.22 22.76 -0.28
CA ARG A 49 17.09 23.75 0.80
C ARG A 49 15.83 24.59 0.63
N GLY A 50 14.93 24.54 1.62
CA GLY A 50 13.68 25.29 1.63
C GLY A 50 12.60 24.73 0.69
N GLU A 51 12.83 23.58 0.05
CA GLU A 51 11.89 22.98 -0.91
C GLU A 51 10.90 22.03 -0.21
N ASP A 52 9.76 21.80 -0.87
CA ASP A 52 8.74 20.83 -0.47
C ASP A 52 9.01 19.50 -1.19
N VAL A 53 9.59 18.56 -0.46
CA VAL A 53 10.16 17.34 -1.03
C VAL A 53 9.20 16.17 -0.88
N TYR A 54 8.99 15.43 -1.97
CA TYR A 54 8.21 14.20 -2.02
C TYR A 54 9.12 13.05 -2.45
N ILE A 55 9.18 11.99 -1.64
CA ILE A 55 10.02 10.82 -1.91
C ILE A 55 9.10 9.63 -2.18
N VAL A 56 9.12 9.13 -3.41
CA VAL A 56 8.29 8.00 -3.83
C VAL A 56 9.06 6.70 -3.66
N GLN A 57 8.60 5.84 -2.76
CA GLN A 57 9.16 4.50 -2.54
C GLN A 57 8.08 3.56 -2.00
N SER A 58 7.97 2.36 -2.54
CA SER A 58 7.03 1.34 -2.10
C SER A 58 7.71 0.17 -1.38
N GLY A 59 6.97 -0.49 -0.47
CA GLY A 59 7.40 -1.70 0.23
C GLY A 59 7.21 -2.98 -0.57
N CYS A 60 7.79 -3.08 -1.77
CA CYS A 60 7.75 -4.30 -2.61
C CYS A 60 9.14 -4.95 -2.74
N GLY A 61 9.20 -6.18 -3.29
CA GLY A 61 10.47 -6.85 -3.61
C GLY A 61 11.37 -7.04 -2.38
N GLU A 62 12.62 -6.55 -2.46
CA GLU A 62 13.55 -6.48 -1.33
C GLU A 62 13.10 -5.40 -0.32
N ILE A 63 12.04 -5.71 0.42
CA ILE A 63 11.28 -4.77 1.25
C ILE A 63 12.16 -4.01 2.26
N ASN A 64 13.18 -4.66 2.83
CA ASN A 64 14.07 -4.06 3.82
C ASN A 64 15.04 -3.08 3.20
N ASP A 65 15.56 -3.41 2.02
CA ASP A 65 16.47 -2.53 1.30
C ASP A 65 15.73 -1.28 0.82
N ASN A 66 14.51 -1.47 0.29
CA ASN A 66 13.64 -0.37 -0.12
C ASN A 66 13.25 0.54 1.05
N LEU A 67 12.96 -0.05 2.22
CA LEU A 67 12.68 0.69 3.45
C LEU A 67 13.91 1.47 3.92
N MET A 68 15.08 0.85 3.96
CA MET A 68 16.32 1.51 4.35
C MET A 68 16.69 2.64 3.38
N GLU A 69 16.55 2.43 2.07
CA GLU A 69 16.77 3.46 1.06
C GLU A 69 15.86 4.67 1.31
N LEU A 70 14.56 4.45 1.56
CA LEU A 70 13.62 5.53 1.89
C LEU A 70 14.03 6.29 3.15
N LEU A 71 14.37 5.59 4.24
CA LEU A 71 14.79 6.21 5.49
C LEU A 71 16.04 7.08 5.29
N ILE A 72 17.01 6.59 4.51
CA ILE A 72 18.25 7.31 4.19
C ILE A 72 17.93 8.55 3.34
N MET A 73 17.07 8.43 2.32
CA MET A 73 16.66 9.56 1.48
C MET A 73 15.93 10.65 2.28
N ILE A 74 15.00 10.25 3.17
CA ILE A 74 14.28 11.19 4.05
C ILE A 74 15.28 11.94 4.92
N ASN A 75 16.17 11.21 5.60
CA ASN A 75 17.17 11.82 6.47
C ASN A 75 18.13 12.75 5.69
N ALA A 76 18.58 12.33 4.51
CA ALA A 76 19.43 13.15 3.63
C ALA A 76 18.76 14.46 3.23
N CYS A 77 17.47 14.44 2.87
CA CYS A 77 16.70 15.64 2.56
C CYS A 77 16.50 16.54 3.79
N LYS A 78 16.22 15.95 4.96
CA LYS A 78 16.01 16.68 6.20
C LYS A 78 17.25 17.46 6.63
N ILE A 79 18.41 16.81 6.66
CA ILE A 79 19.68 17.45 7.03
C ILE A 79 20.18 18.43 5.94
N ALA A 80 19.81 18.21 4.68
CA ALA A 80 20.01 19.17 3.59
C ALA A 80 19.06 20.39 3.66
N SER A 81 18.30 20.54 4.75
CA SER A 81 17.44 21.68 5.04
C SER A 81 16.21 21.79 4.12
N ALA A 82 15.65 20.65 3.67
CA ALA A 82 14.32 20.64 3.07
C ALA A 82 13.30 21.29 4.00
N SER A 83 12.38 22.09 3.46
CA SER A 83 11.34 22.73 4.26
C SER A 83 10.36 21.71 4.81
N ARG A 84 10.04 20.69 4.00
CA ARG A 84 9.14 19.60 4.35
C ARG A 84 9.53 18.35 3.57
N VAL A 85 9.42 17.18 4.20
CA VAL A 85 9.67 15.89 3.56
C VAL A 85 8.42 15.01 3.68
N THR A 86 7.77 14.74 2.55
CA THR A 86 6.63 13.83 2.43
C THR A 86 7.08 12.49 1.90
N ALA A 87 6.83 11.40 2.63
CA ALA A 87 7.06 10.05 2.13
C ALA A 87 5.80 9.56 1.40
N VAL A 88 5.93 9.31 0.10
CA VAL A 88 4.88 8.75 -0.75
C VAL A 88 5.14 7.25 -0.87
N ILE A 89 4.33 6.45 -0.19
CA ILE A 89 4.50 5.00 -0.02
C ILE A 89 3.28 4.27 -0.59
N PRO A 90 3.22 4.00 -1.91
CA PRO A 90 2.04 3.41 -2.54
C PRO A 90 1.58 2.09 -1.91
N CYS A 91 2.50 1.16 -1.61
CA CYS A 91 2.24 -0.02 -0.79
C CYS A 91 3.07 0.05 0.48
N PHE A 92 2.40 0.18 1.62
CA PHE A 92 3.05 0.39 2.92
C PHE A 92 3.71 -0.90 3.43
N PRO A 93 5.03 -0.89 3.71
CA PRO A 93 5.74 -2.08 4.14
C PRO A 93 5.26 -2.55 5.50
N TYR A 94 5.24 -3.88 5.70
CA TYR A 94 4.83 -4.52 6.95
C TYR A 94 3.39 -4.25 7.41
N ALA A 95 2.50 -3.72 6.55
CA ALA A 95 1.13 -3.35 6.92
C ALA A 95 0.30 -4.49 7.51
N ARG A 96 0.55 -5.75 7.12
CA ARG A 96 -0.12 -6.94 7.68
C ARG A 96 0.29 -7.30 9.12
N GLN A 97 1.31 -6.63 9.67
CA GLN A 97 1.82 -6.84 11.04
C GLN A 97 1.44 -5.65 11.92
N ASP A 98 0.14 -5.33 11.94
CA ASP A 98 -0.49 -4.18 12.61
C ASP A 98 -0.95 -4.48 14.05
N LYS A 99 -1.00 -5.74 14.45
CA LYS A 99 -1.47 -6.17 15.79
C LYS A 99 -0.67 -7.34 16.33
N LYS A 100 -0.80 -7.57 17.64
CA LYS A 100 -0.23 -8.75 18.31
C LYS A 100 -1.17 -9.94 18.21
N ASP A 101 -1.08 -10.70 17.13
CA ASP A 101 -1.88 -11.93 16.95
C ASP A 101 -1.45 -13.08 17.88
N LYS A 102 -0.23 -13.02 18.43
CA LYS A 102 0.30 -13.98 19.41
C LYS A 102 1.07 -13.26 20.50
N SER A 103 1.19 -13.91 21.67
CA SER A 103 2.07 -13.42 22.73
C SER A 103 3.52 -13.32 22.21
N ARG A 104 4.18 -12.19 22.51
CA ARG A 104 5.55 -11.83 22.08
C ARG A 104 5.77 -11.65 20.56
N ALA A 105 4.72 -11.45 19.76
CA ALA A 105 4.87 -10.97 18.38
C ALA A 105 5.14 -9.44 18.34
N PRO A 106 5.90 -8.94 17.35
CA PRO A 106 6.07 -7.50 17.13
C PRO A 106 4.84 -6.88 16.47
N ILE A 107 4.72 -5.55 16.56
CA ILE A 107 3.84 -4.75 15.70
C ILE A 107 4.76 -4.00 14.73
N SER A 108 5.18 -4.69 13.68
CA SER A 108 6.21 -4.18 12.76
C SER A 108 5.73 -2.94 11.99
N ALA A 109 4.44 -2.84 11.68
CA ALA A 109 3.88 -1.62 11.06
C ALA A 109 4.08 -0.38 11.95
N LYS A 110 3.94 -0.51 13.28
CA LYS A 110 4.21 0.58 14.24
C LYS A 110 5.71 0.88 14.33
N LEU A 111 6.57 -0.14 14.28
CA LEU A 111 8.01 0.06 14.23
C LEU A 111 8.42 0.86 12.98
N VAL A 112 7.90 0.50 11.81
CA VAL A 112 8.12 1.21 10.54
C VAL A 112 7.64 2.66 10.64
N ALA A 113 6.44 2.88 11.19
CA ALA A 113 5.92 4.23 11.43
C ALA A 113 6.87 5.07 12.29
N ASN A 114 7.38 4.49 13.40
CA ASN A 114 8.35 5.17 14.26
C ASN A 114 9.67 5.47 13.52
N MET A 115 10.18 4.54 12.71
CA MET A 115 11.41 4.77 11.93
C MET A 115 11.25 5.91 10.93
N LEU A 116 10.12 5.97 10.21
CA LEU A 116 9.81 7.07 9.27
C LEU A 116 9.73 8.41 9.98
N SER A 117 9.05 8.47 11.13
CA SER A 117 8.96 9.69 11.95
C SER A 117 10.35 10.15 12.43
N VAL A 118 11.17 9.22 12.94
CA VAL A 118 12.51 9.54 13.46
C VAL A 118 13.49 9.92 12.34
N ALA A 119 13.36 9.32 11.15
CA ALA A 119 14.16 9.70 9.97
C ALA A 119 13.86 11.15 9.52
N GLY A 120 12.73 11.72 9.93
CA GLY A 120 12.37 13.12 9.70
C GLY A 120 11.27 13.35 8.67
N ALA A 121 10.42 12.34 8.41
CA ALA A 121 9.23 12.53 7.61
C ALA A 121 8.24 13.48 8.31
N ASP A 122 7.71 14.44 7.57
CA ASP A 122 6.72 15.40 8.06
C ASP A 122 5.28 15.02 7.66
N HIS A 123 5.13 14.17 6.64
CA HIS A 123 3.84 13.73 6.10
C HIS A 123 3.99 12.36 5.40
N ILE A 124 2.97 11.51 5.48
CA ILE A 124 2.89 10.25 4.72
C ILE A 124 1.72 10.30 3.74
N ILE A 125 1.94 9.88 2.49
CA ILE A 125 0.87 9.59 1.52
C ILE A 125 0.97 8.11 1.15
N THR A 126 -0.09 7.34 1.33
CA THR A 126 -0.14 5.89 1.04
C THR A 126 -1.45 5.53 0.35
N MET A 127 -1.58 4.30 -0.16
CA MET A 127 -2.82 3.81 -0.77
C MET A 127 -3.26 2.50 -0.12
N ASP A 128 -4.56 2.41 0.19
CA ASP A 128 -5.25 1.21 0.69
C ASP A 128 -4.48 0.46 1.79
N LEU A 129 -4.18 1.14 2.90
CA LEU A 129 -3.61 0.48 4.07
C LEU A 129 -4.39 -0.78 4.47
N HIS A 130 -3.66 -1.86 4.75
CA HIS A 130 -4.23 -3.14 5.17
C HIS A 130 -5.23 -3.00 6.33
N ALA A 131 -4.85 -2.16 7.30
CA ALA A 131 -5.71 -1.74 8.40
C ALA A 131 -5.73 -0.22 8.49
N SER A 132 -6.92 0.39 8.51
CA SER A 132 -7.06 1.85 8.58
C SER A 132 -6.47 2.44 9.87
N GLN A 133 -6.37 1.63 10.93
CA GLN A 133 -5.79 1.98 12.23
C GLN A 133 -4.29 2.30 12.15
N ILE A 134 -3.59 1.87 11.09
CA ILE A 134 -2.18 2.22 10.88
C ILE A 134 -1.97 3.73 10.80
N GLN A 135 -2.97 4.51 10.38
CA GLN A 135 -2.91 5.98 10.45
C GLN A 135 -2.63 6.47 11.89
N GLY A 136 -3.23 5.82 12.90
CA GLY A 136 -2.99 6.12 14.32
C GLY A 136 -1.65 5.62 14.86
N PHE A 137 -0.82 4.98 14.04
CA PHE A 137 0.58 4.68 14.41
C PHE A 137 1.50 5.88 14.22
N PHE A 138 1.09 6.87 13.43
CA PHE A 138 1.82 8.09 13.18
C PHE A 138 1.29 9.23 14.04
N ASP A 139 2.19 10.10 14.49
CA ASP A 139 1.87 11.40 15.09
C ASP A 139 1.90 12.54 14.05
N ILE A 140 2.45 12.26 12.85
CA ILE A 140 2.42 13.12 11.67
C ILE A 140 1.17 12.85 10.83
N PRO A 141 0.70 13.80 10.00
CA PRO A 141 -0.42 13.54 9.10
C PRO A 141 -0.18 12.33 8.20
N VAL A 142 -1.26 11.64 7.84
CA VAL A 142 -1.24 10.51 6.91
C VAL A 142 -2.45 10.64 5.98
N ASP A 143 -2.19 10.82 4.70
CA ASP A 143 -3.21 10.72 3.65
C ASP A 143 -3.26 9.28 3.14
N ASN A 144 -4.26 8.51 3.59
CA ASN A 144 -4.55 7.17 3.06
C ASN A 144 -5.54 7.25 1.90
N LEU A 145 -5.03 7.13 0.68
CA LEU A 145 -5.80 7.12 -0.56
C LEU A 145 -6.51 5.77 -0.76
N TYR A 146 -7.55 5.76 -1.59
CA TYR A 146 -8.33 4.57 -1.93
C TYR A 146 -8.34 4.33 -3.43
N ALA A 147 -8.10 3.10 -3.86
CA ALA A 147 -8.24 2.63 -5.22
C ALA A 147 -9.70 2.37 -5.60
N GLU A 148 -10.63 2.34 -4.63
CA GLU A 148 -12.06 2.08 -4.84
C GLU A 148 -12.67 2.86 -6.03
N PRO A 149 -12.45 4.19 -6.21
CA PRO A 149 -12.97 4.89 -7.39
C PRO A 149 -12.44 4.36 -8.72
N ALA A 150 -11.16 3.98 -8.78
CA ALA A 150 -10.54 3.41 -9.98
C ALA A 150 -11.04 1.98 -10.25
N VAL A 151 -11.21 1.17 -9.20
CA VAL A 151 -11.77 -0.18 -9.27
C VAL A 151 -13.23 -0.14 -9.76
N LEU A 152 -14.05 0.76 -9.21
CA LEU A 152 -15.45 0.94 -9.64
C LEU A 152 -15.54 1.34 -11.12
N LYS A 153 -14.67 2.26 -11.56
CA LYS A 153 -14.58 2.66 -12.97
C LYS A 153 -14.22 1.45 -13.84
N TRP A 154 -13.20 0.70 -13.45
CA TRP A 154 -12.76 -0.48 -14.19
C TRP A 154 -13.86 -1.54 -14.31
N ILE A 155 -14.56 -1.87 -13.22
CA ILE A 155 -15.68 -2.83 -13.23
C ILE A 155 -16.76 -2.40 -14.22
N ARG A 156 -17.18 -1.13 -14.18
CA ARG A 156 -18.23 -0.60 -15.06
C ARG A 156 -17.86 -0.60 -16.53
N GLU A 157 -16.59 -0.39 -16.84
CA GLU A 157 -16.08 -0.30 -18.21
C GLU A 157 -15.72 -1.66 -18.81
N ASN A 158 -15.43 -2.69 -17.99
CA ASN A 158 -14.83 -3.95 -18.45
C ASN A 158 -15.68 -5.20 -18.17
N ILE A 159 -16.68 -5.15 -17.29
CA ILE A 159 -17.54 -6.29 -16.99
C ILE A 159 -18.97 -5.98 -17.45
N SER A 160 -19.42 -6.61 -18.54
CA SER A 160 -20.73 -6.36 -19.15
C SER A 160 -21.89 -6.54 -18.16
N GLU A 161 -21.82 -7.59 -17.34
CA GLU A 161 -22.82 -8.02 -16.37
C GLU A 161 -22.64 -7.36 -14.99
N TRP A 162 -21.86 -6.28 -14.88
CA TRP A 162 -21.56 -5.67 -13.57
C TRP A 162 -22.82 -5.29 -12.77
N ARG A 163 -23.95 -5.01 -13.42
CA ARG A 163 -25.23 -4.70 -12.75
C ARG A 163 -25.89 -5.91 -12.07
N ASN A 164 -25.50 -7.12 -12.45
CA ASN A 164 -25.98 -8.38 -11.87
C ASN A 164 -24.83 -9.19 -11.28
N CYS A 165 -23.70 -8.55 -10.97
CA CYS A 165 -22.57 -9.21 -10.32
C CYS A 165 -22.79 -9.33 -8.81
N THR A 166 -21.95 -10.14 -8.16
CA THR A 166 -21.82 -10.20 -6.71
C THR A 166 -20.37 -9.86 -6.36
N ILE A 167 -20.14 -8.87 -5.51
CA ILE A 167 -18.78 -8.53 -5.02
C ILE A 167 -18.44 -9.48 -3.88
N VAL A 168 -17.33 -10.20 -3.99
CA VAL A 168 -16.97 -11.28 -3.07
C VAL A 168 -15.72 -10.94 -2.28
N SER A 169 -15.80 -11.03 -0.95
CA SER A 169 -14.62 -10.95 -0.08
C SER A 169 -14.00 -12.34 0.06
N PRO A 170 -12.70 -12.53 -0.23
CA PRO A 170 -12.03 -13.82 -0.10
C PRO A 170 -11.81 -14.24 1.36
N ASP A 171 -11.90 -13.30 2.31
CA ASP A 171 -11.88 -13.56 3.74
C ASP A 171 -12.84 -12.67 4.53
N ALA A 172 -12.89 -12.84 5.86
CA ALA A 172 -13.75 -12.04 6.73
C ALA A 172 -13.22 -10.62 7.00
N GLY A 173 -11.93 -10.36 6.80
CA GLY A 173 -11.31 -9.05 7.00
C GLY A 173 -11.71 -8.05 5.92
N GLY A 174 -11.87 -8.52 4.68
CA GLY A 174 -12.31 -7.70 3.53
C GLY A 174 -13.79 -7.31 3.52
N ALA A 175 -14.59 -7.73 4.51
CA ALA A 175 -16.04 -7.51 4.52
C ALA A 175 -16.44 -6.04 4.30
N LYS A 176 -15.84 -5.11 5.04
CA LYS A 176 -16.14 -3.67 4.92
C LYS A 176 -15.78 -3.10 3.54
N ARG A 177 -14.71 -3.62 2.93
CA ARG A 177 -14.23 -3.19 1.61
C ARG A 177 -15.23 -3.60 0.54
N VAL A 178 -15.65 -4.86 0.54
CA VAL A 178 -16.60 -5.37 -0.46
C VAL A 178 -17.99 -4.79 -0.31
N THR A 179 -18.47 -4.56 0.92
CA THR A 179 -19.78 -3.93 1.14
C THR A 179 -19.79 -2.49 0.61
N SER A 180 -18.72 -1.71 0.84
CA SER A 180 -18.62 -0.35 0.28
C SER A 180 -18.70 -0.32 -1.25
N ILE A 181 -17.99 -1.25 -1.90
CA ILE A 181 -18.00 -1.37 -3.37
C ILE A 181 -19.38 -1.82 -3.87
N ALA A 182 -19.97 -2.82 -3.22
CA ALA A 182 -21.29 -3.36 -3.57
C ALA A 182 -22.38 -2.29 -3.44
N ASP A 183 -22.39 -1.53 -2.35
CA ASP A 183 -23.33 -0.41 -2.13
C ASP A 183 -23.20 0.66 -3.21
N ARG A 184 -21.98 1.01 -3.61
CA ARG A 184 -21.73 2.01 -4.68
C ARG A 184 -22.06 1.52 -6.09
N LEU A 185 -22.04 0.21 -6.31
CA LEU A 185 -22.51 -0.41 -7.56
C LEU A 185 -24.01 -0.74 -7.50
N ASN A 186 -24.64 -0.68 -6.32
CA ASN A 186 -25.99 -1.16 -6.06
C ASN A 186 -26.18 -2.62 -6.49
N VAL A 187 -25.28 -3.49 -6.02
CA VAL A 187 -25.26 -4.93 -6.29
C VAL A 187 -25.11 -5.72 -5.00
N ASP A 188 -25.28 -7.04 -5.07
CA ASP A 188 -25.13 -7.92 -3.92
C ASP A 188 -23.65 -8.14 -3.57
N PHE A 189 -23.39 -8.56 -2.33
CA PHE A 189 -22.06 -9.01 -1.91
C PHE A 189 -22.13 -10.40 -1.29
N ALA A 190 -20.99 -11.09 -1.32
CA ALA A 190 -20.79 -12.36 -0.62
C ALA A 190 -19.45 -12.36 0.12
N LEU A 191 -19.32 -13.27 1.08
CA LEU A 191 -18.15 -13.38 1.94
C LEU A 191 -17.74 -14.83 2.06
N ILE A 192 -16.45 -15.10 1.91
CA ILE A 192 -15.87 -16.41 2.15
C ILE A 192 -15.24 -16.40 3.54
N HIS A 193 -15.74 -17.27 4.41
CA HIS A 193 -15.15 -17.49 5.72
C HIS A 193 -14.30 -18.75 5.70
N LYS A 194 -13.03 -18.61 6.05
CA LYS A 194 -12.07 -19.71 6.12
C LYS A 194 -11.98 -20.23 7.56
N GLU A 195 -12.53 -21.42 7.81
CA GLU A 195 -12.35 -22.11 9.10
C GLU A 195 -11.00 -22.84 9.12
N ARG A 196 -10.07 -22.37 9.94
CA ARG A 196 -8.79 -23.06 10.20
C ARG A 196 -8.96 -24.06 11.35
N LYS A 197 -9.15 -25.34 11.05
CA LYS A 197 -9.05 -26.42 12.05
C LYS A 197 -7.60 -26.91 12.11
N LYS A 198 -6.80 -26.35 13.04
CA LYS A 198 -5.36 -26.65 13.25
C LYS A 198 -4.41 -26.33 12.07
N ALA A 199 -3.14 -26.12 12.41
CA ALA A 199 -2.08 -26.10 11.41
C ALA A 199 -1.92 -27.52 10.85
N ASN A 200 -2.19 -27.70 9.55
CA ASN A 200 -2.05 -28.93 8.74
C ASN A 200 -3.33 -29.76 8.43
N GLU A 201 -4.55 -29.29 8.71
CA GLU A 201 -5.76 -29.90 8.11
C GLU A 201 -6.31 -29.05 6.96
N VAL A 202 -7.04 -29.68 6.04
CA VAL A 202 -7.65 -29.03 4.88
C VAL A 202 -8.62 -27.95 5.35
N ASP A 203 -8.33 -26.71 4.97
CA ASP A 203 -9.15 -25.55 5.31
C ASP A 203 -10.56 -25.68 4.70
N ARG A 204 -11.61 -25.52 5.53
CA ARG A 204 -12.99 -25.47 5.02
C ARG A 204 -13.36 -24.03 4.74
N MET A 205 -13.65 -23.71 3.49
CA MET A 205 -14.22 -22.41 3.09
C MET A 205 -15.74 -22.49 3.05
N VAL A 206 -16.39 -21.54 3.72
CA VAL A 206 -17.84 -21.38 3.77
C VAL A 206 -18.19 -20.08 3.05
N LEU A 207 -19.01 -20.18 2.00
CA LEU A 207 -19.55 -19.01 1.31
C LEU A 207 -20.84 -18.56 2.00
N VAL A 208 -20.94 -17.26 2.27
CA VAL A 208 -22.14 -16.59 2.78
C VAL A 208 -22.56 -15.54 1.78
N GLY A 209 -23.77 -15.67 1.23
CA GLY A 209 -24.29 -14.85 0.13
C GLY A 209 -24.65 -15.72 -1.08
N ASP A 210 -25.46 -15.18 -2.00
CA ASP A 210 -25.83 -15.85 -3.25
C ASP A 210 -24.97 -15.36 -4.41
N VAL A 211 -24.32 -16.31 -5.08
CA VAL A 211 -23.49 -16.09 -6.28
C VAL A 211 -24.00 -16.90 -7.47
N LYS A 212 -25.10 -17.64 -7.29
CA LYS A 212 -25.60 -18.55 -8.32
C LYS A 212 -26.04 -17.77 -9.55
N ASP A 213 -25.62 -18.23 -10.72
CA ASP A 213 -25.95 -17.63 -12.02
C ASP A 213 -25.55 -16.14 -12.14
N ARG A 214 -24.52 -15.72 -11.40
CA ARG A 214 -24.00 -14.34 -11.37
C ARG A 214 -22.50 -14.29 -11.61
N VAL A 215 -22.02 -13.14 -12.09
CA VAL A 215 -20.58 -12.87 -12.15
C VAL A 215 -20.07 -12.56 -10.74
N ALA A 216 -19.15 -13.37 -10.22
CA ALA A 216 -18.49 -13.11 -8.95
C ALA A 216 -17.22 -12.28 -9.15
N ILE A 217 -17.09 -11.15 -8.47
CA ILE A 217 -15.90 -10.29 -8.51
C ILE A 217 -15.20 -10.36 -7.17
N LEU A 218 -14.10 -11.11 -7.08
CA LEU A 218 -13.27 -11.17 -5.89
C LEU A 218 -12.50 -9.86 -5.72
N VAL A 219 -12.63 -9.22 -4.55
CA VAL A 219 -11.92 -7.98 -4.22
C VAL A 219 -11.20 -8.13 -2.88
N ASP A 220 -9.91 -7.81 -2.88
CA ASP A 220 -9.06 -7.81 -1.69
C ASP A 220 -8.15 -6.57 -1.68
N ASP A 221 -7.49 -6.27 -0.56
CA ASP A 221 -6.51 -5.18 -0.48
C ASP A 221 -5.18 -5.53 -1.15
N MET A 222 -4.74 -6.79 -1.05
CA MET A 222 -3.52 -7.28 -1.69
C MET A 222 -3.58 -8.79 -1.98
N ALA A 223 -2.86 -9.23 -3.01
CA ALA A 223 -2.65 -10.65 -3.29
C ALA A 223 -1.15 -10.99 -3.24
N ASP A 224 -0.77 -11.92 -2.36
CA ASP A 224 0.63 -12.32 -2.12
C ASP A 224 0.96 -13.63 -2.87
N THR A 225 0.59 -14.78 -2.29
CA THR A 225 0.77 -16.10 -2.93
C THR A 225 -0.41 -16.53 -3.81
N CYS A 226 -1.46 -15.71 -3.86
CA CYS A 226 -2.73 -15.96 -4.55
C CYS A 226 -3.52 -17.22 -4.12
N GLY A 227 -3.03 -18.04 -3.16
CA GLY A 227 -3.72 -19.27 -2.76
C GLY A 227 -5.14 -19.04 -2.23
N THR A 228 -5.35 -17.97 -1.45
CA THR A 228 -6.69 -17.61 -0.94
C THR A 228 -7.66 -17.29 -2.07
N ILE A 229 -7.24 -16.45 -3.05
CA ILE A 229 -8.10 -16.06 -4.17
C ILE A 229 -8.35 -17.22 -5.14
N CYS A 230 -7.40 -18.12 -5.35
CA CYS A 230 -7.62 -19.33 -6.17
C CYS A 230 -8.65 -20.25 -5.53
N HIS A 231 -8.50 -20.57 -4.24
CA HIS A 231 -9.48 -21.39 -3.54
C HIS A 231 -10.86 -20.71 -3.41
N ALA A 232 -10.88 -19.38 -3.32
CA ALA A 232 -12.11 -18.61 -3.38
C ALA A 232 -12.80 -18.68 -4.75
N ALA A 233 -12.02 -18.72 -5.84
CA ALA A 233 -12.55 -18.83 -7.20
C ALA A 233 -13.07 -20.25 -7.52
N ASP A 234 -12.52 -21.29 -6.89
CA ASP A 234 -13.01 -22.67 -7.01
C ASP A 234 -14.36 -22.91 -6.29
N LYS A 235 -14.81 -21.97 -5.46
CA LYS A 235 -16.02 -22.07 -4.63
C LYS A 235 -17.24 -21.46 -5.28
#